data_AF-A0A948CFF8-F1
#
_entry.id   AF-A0A948CFF8-F1
#
_cell.length_a   1.000
_cell.length_b   1.000
_cell.length_c   1.000
_cell.angle_alpha   90.00
_cell.angle_beta   90.00
_cell.angle_gamma   90.00
#
_symmetry.space_group_name_H-M   'P 1'
#
loop_
_entity.id
_entity.type
_entity.pdbx_description
1 polymer ?
#
loop_
_entity_poly.entity_id
_entity_poly.type
_entity_poly.pdbx_seq_one_letter_code
_entity_poly.pdbx_strand_id
1 'polypeptide(L)'
;RPDPAQSFGLLLTDAGTETSGALTATGNIITGNGFAAFNANADGSAVREAAPFELRGSFLGQGNPVPGGPSDPSTGVEAISGPDTTGAATVTTPQRSSTVLSGIPTSAGPTVDGSPSAALVDPLDGITVMAGETVFPLVRASDDFAVESATLLVDGAPVETGTVSPYAFSWTPGTEYASEDVSLTAVVTDSSGQTTTSAPLTISVDEDVIPAALAITEVDRNKVKGTATLTVAVNTSGSVLLKGKKVRNVTAEAAGAQFLTLPVKAKKRGVKVLNRKGKLAVTVKVLLKADTGEVVRVKRDLVLKKKSKKR
;
A
#
# COMPACT_ATOMS: atom_id res chain seq x y z
N ARG A 1 8.57 40.65 5.34
CA ARG A 1 10.05 40.58 5.39
C ARG A 1 10.47 41.23 6.70
N PRO A 2 11.38 40.65 7.48
CA PRO A 2 11.90 41.30 8.69
C PRO A 2 12.48 42.68 8.32
N ASP A 3 12.39 43.65 9.23
CA ASP A 3 12.96 44.98 9.03
C ASP A 3 14.47 44.85 8.84
N PRO A 4 15.02 45.29 7.68
CA PRO A 4 16.44 45.19 7.45
C PRO A 4 17.29 45.97 8.47
N ALA A 5 16.75 47.03 9.07
CA ALA A 5 17.45 47.78 10.10
C ALA A 5 17.63 47.00 11.42
N GLN A 6 16.90 45.89 11.61
CA GLN A 6 16.94 45.09 12.83
C GLN A 6 17.53 43.69 12.63
N SER A 7 18.06 43.39 11.44
CA SER A 7 18.61 42.07 11.12
C SER A 7 20.14 42.14 10.99
N PHE A 8 20.83 41.45 11.89
CA PHE A 8 22.28 41.42 11.97
C PHE A 8 22.80 40.00 11.76
N GLY A 9 23.84 39.83 10.94
CA GLY A 9 24.62 38.59 10.89
C GLY A 9 25.42 38.41 12.19
N LEU A 10 26.12 39.48 12.60
CA LEU A 10 26.80 39.60 13.88
C LEU A 10 26.42 40.94 14.54
N LEU A 11 25.84 40.87 15.74
CA LEU A 11 25.66 42.03 16.60
C LEU A 11 26.64 41.94 17.77
N LEU A 12 27.51 42.94 17.87
CA LEU A 12 28.44 43.10 18.99
C LEU A 12 27.91 44.23 19.87
N THR A 13 27.62 43.94 21.13
CA THR A 13 27.16 44.93 22.10
C THR A 13 28.19 45.01 23.21
N ASP A 14 28.94 46.12 23.26
CA ASP A 14 30.01 46.35 24.24
C ASP A 14 31.00 45.19 24.37
N ALA A 15 31.38 44.58 23.24
CA ALA A 15 32.32 43.46 23.24
C ALA A 15 33.71 43.89 23.77
N GLY A 16 34.67 43.01 24.05
CA GLY A 16 36.00 43.43 24.54
C GLY A 16 36.92 44.03 23.46
N THR A 17 36.50 45.06 22.70
CA THR A 17 37.24 45.54 21.51
C THR A 17 38.17 46.73 21.78
N GLU A 18 38.38 47.13 23.04
CA GLU A 18 39.04 48.38 23.46
C GLU A 18 40.45 48.64 22.87
N THR A 19 41.07 47.63 22.28
CA THR A 19 42.26 47.78 21.43
C THR A 19 41.97 47.22 20.04
N SER A 20 42.40 47.92 18.99
CA SER A 20 42.27 47.43 17.60
C SER A 20 42.86 46.02 17.46
N GLY A 21 42.10 45.09 16.89
CA GLY A 21 42.49 43.68 16.75
C GLY A 21 42.28 42.81 18.00
N ALA A 22 41.79 43.37 19.13
CA ALA A 22 41.47 42.60 20.33
C ALA A 22 40.33 41.59 20.10
N LEU A 23 39.43 41.90 19.16
CA LEU A 23 38.41 40.98 18.68
C LEU A 23 38.44 40.92 17.15
N THR A 24 38.70 39.74 16.63
CA THR A 24 38.77 39.48 15.18
C THR A 24 37.90 38.27 14.85
N ALA A 25 37.29 38.28 13.66
CA ALA A 25 36.73 37.07 13.06
C ALA A 25 37.41 36.84 11.71
N THR A 26 37.97 35.63 11.53
CA THR A 26 38.80 35.30 10.38
C THR A 26 38.22 34.17 9.54
N GLY A 27 38.16 34.35 8.22
CA GLY A 27 37.80 33.28 7.28
C GLY A 27 36.35 32.81 7.37
N ASN A 28 35.42 33.71 7.73
CA ASN A 28 34.01 33.38 7.88
C ASN A 28 33.21 33.82 6.64
N ILE A 29 32.02 33.26 6.47
CA ILE A 29 30.97 33.86 5.66
C ILE A 29 29.96 34.48 6.61
N ILE A 30 29.81 35.80 6.53
CA ILE A 30 28.92 36.56 7.39
C ILE A 30 27.94 37.32 6.50
N THR A 31 26.66 37.01 6.67
CA THR A 31 25.55 37.67 5.97
C THR A 31 24.49 38.04 6.99
N GLY A 32 23.75 39.13 6.73
CA GLY A 32 22.61 39.51 7.55
C GLY A 32 21.54 40.11 6.65
N ASN A 33 20.27 40.05 7.03
CA ASN A 33 19.21 40.70 6.24
C ASN A 33 19.23 42.23 6.44
N GLY A 34 20.38 42.90 6.30
CA GLY A 34 20.53 44.33 6.55
C GLY A 34 21.96 44.74 6.91
N PHE A 35 22.48 44.21 8.02
CA PHE A 35 23.87 44.38 8.44
C PHE A 35 24.56 43.02 8.57
N ALA A 36 25.70 42.83 7.92
CA ALA A 36 26.55 41.68 8.18
C ALA A 36 27.19 41.75 9.57
N ALA A 37 27.70 42.92 9.97
CA ALA A 37 28.22 43.13 11.31
C ALA A 37 27.94 44.55 11.82
N PHE A 38 27.48 44.65 13.06
CA PHE A 38 27.24 45.92 13.73
C PHE A 38 27.94 45.96 15.08
N ASN A 39 28.87 46.90 15.26
CA ASN A 39 29.59 47.13 16.51
C ASN A 39 28.89 48.25 17.30
N ALA A 40 28.04 47.87 18.25
CA ALA A 40 27.22 48.77 19.04
C ALA A 40 27.84 49.10 20.40
N ASN A 41 27.47 50.26 20.93
CA ASN A 41 27.66 50.59 22.34
C ASN A 41 26.79 49.70 23.27
N ALA A 42 26.99 49.79 24.58
CA ALA A 42 26.36 48.89 25.57
C ALA A 42 24.83 48.88 25.58
N ASP A 43 24.19 49.99 25.22
CA ASP A 43 22.74 50.09 25.15
C ASP A 43 22.17 49.80 23.75
N GLY A 44 23.04 49.52 22.76
CA GLY A 44 22.64 49.23 21.39
C GLY A 44 22.09 50.43 20.61
N SER A 45 22.15 51.64 21.16
CA SER A 45 21.54 52.84 20.56
C SER A 45 22.42 53.52 19.52
N ALA A 46 23.73 53.28 19.54
CA ALA A 46 24.69 53.88 18.63
C ALA A 46 25.81 52.89 18.27
N VAL A 47 26.61 53.27 17.28
CA VAL A 47 27.88 52.57 17.04
C VAL A 47 28.81 52.78 18.23
N ARG A 48 29.72 51.83 18.43
CA ARG A 48 30.71 51.94 19.49
C ARG A 48 31.79 52.98 19.13
N GLU A 49 32.20 53.76 20.13
CA GLU A 49 33.34 54.67 20.02
C GLU A 49 34.68 53.94 20.17
N ALA A 50 35.67 54.30 19.34
CA ALA A 50 36.97 53.64 19.27
C ALA A 50 36.84 52.12 19.01
N ALA A 51 37.94 51.36 19.21
CA ALA A 51 37.82 49.92 19.43
C ALA A 51 37.20 49.11 18.24
N PRO A 52 37.77 49.17 17.02
CA PRO A 52 37.15 48.55 15.85
C PRO A 52 37.14 47.02 15.92
N PHE A 53 36.05 46.42 15.44
CA PHE A 53 35.97 44.98 15.19
C PHE A 53 36.55 44.63 13.82
N GLU A 54 37.45 43.64 13.75
CA GLU A 54 38.15 43.27 12.52
C GLU A 54 37.60 41.97 11.91
N LEU A 55 37.03 42.08 10.71
CA LEU A 55 36.59 40.97 9.86
C LEU A 55 37.64 40.66 8.81
N ARG A 56 38.62 39.84 9.20
CA ARG A 56 39.77 39.51 8.36
C ARG A 56 39.47 38.33 7.44
N GLY A 57 39.82 38.41 6.17
CA GLY A 57 39.68 37.23 5.27
C GLY A 57 38.25 36.71 5.12
N SER A 58 37.24 37.46 5.56
CA SER A 58 35.85 37.01 5.63
C SER A 58 35.08 37.47 4.39
N PHE A 59 34.06 36.70 4.01
CA PHE A 59 33.15 37.00 2.90
C PHE A 59 31.90 37.72 3.43
N LEU A 60 31.59 38.87 2.85
CA LEU A 60 30.49 39.79 3.22
C LEU A 60 29.65 40.16 1.99
N GLY A 61 29.40 39.19 1.11
CA GLY A 61 28.83 39.42 -0.22
C GLY A 61 29.88 39.61 -1.31
N GLN A 62 29.45 39.93 -2.53
CA GLN A 62 30.29 40.16 -3.71
C GLN A 62 30.79 41.61 -3.79
N GLY A 63 29.92 42.59 -3.52
CA GLY A 63 30.25 44.02 -3.57
C GLY A 63 30.78 44.55 -2.22
N ASN A 64 31.49 45.68 -2.22
CA ASN A 64 32.08 46.24 -0.99
C ASN A 64 31.00 46.56 0.05
N PRO A 65 31.20 46.18 1.33
CA PRO A 65 30.21 46.47 2.35
C PRO A 65 29.97 47.97 2.52
N VAL A 66 28.73 48.35 2.81
CA VAL A 66 28.32 49.75 2.96
C VAL A 66 28.29 50.13 4.45
N PRO A 67 29.11 51.11 4.90
CA PRO A 67 29.04 51.61 6.27
C PRO A 67 27.73 52.35 6.56
N GLY A 68 27.14 52.15 7.74
CA GLY A 68 25.99 52.90 8.26
C GLY A 68 24.62 52.23 8.05
N GLY A 69 24.53 51.28 7.11
CA GLY A 69 23.38 50.41 6.81
C GLY A 69 21.97 51.04 6.74
N PRO A 70 20.92 50.18 6.73
CA PRO A 70 20.97 48.78 6.29
C PRO A 70 21.09 48.69 4.76
N SER A 71 21.62 47.57 4.24
CA SER A 71 21.67 47.26 2.81
C SER A 71 20.73 46.10 2.42
N ASP A 72 20.58 45.84 1.12
CA ASP A 72 19.83 44.69 0.61
C ASP A 72 20.79 43.57 0.16
N PRO A 73 20.91 42.46 0.91
CA PRO A 73 21.80 41.35 0.58
C PRO A 73 21.51 40.69 -0.77
N SER A 74 20.30 40.83 -1.30
CA SER A 74 19.95 40.30 -2.63
C SER A 74 20.75 40.97 -3.76
N THR A 75 21.31 42.15 -3.50
CA THR A 75 22.24 42.86 -4.40
C THR A 75 23.69 42.37 -4.28
N GLY A 76 23.95 41.43 -3.37
CA GLY A 76 25.30 40.95 -3.06
C GLY A 76 26.15 41.94 -2.28
N VAL A 77 25.53 42.94 -1.64
CA VAL A 77 26.18 43.96 -0.82
C VAL A 77 25.59 43.96 0.59
N GLU A 78 26.45 43.74 1.59
CA GLU A 78 26.09 43.76 3.01
C GLU A 78 26.43 45.11 3.66
N ALA A 79 25.75 45.49 4.74
CA ALA A 79 26.14 46.67 5.52
C ALA A 79 27.06 46.30 6.68
N ILE A 80 27.90 47.26 7.07
CA ILE A 80 28.64 47.23 8.33
C ILE A 80 28.29 48.47 9.15
N SER A 81 28.53 48.47 10.46
CA SER A 81 28.33 49.68 11.26
C SER A 81 29.12 50.87 10.69
N GLY A 82 28.52 52.05 10.78
CA GLY A 82 29.13 53.30 10.31
C GLY A 82 30.36 53.71 11.13
N PRO A 83 31.05 54.79 10.72
CA PRO A 83 32.14 55.33 11.51
C PRO A 83 31.65 55.87 12.87
N ASP A 84 32.55 55.92 13.85
CA ASP A 84 32.32 56.53 15.15
C ASP A 84 32.27 58.06 15.08
N THR A 85 32.09 58.73 16.22
CA THR A 85 32.00 60.21 16.24
C THR A 85 33.27 60.92 15.79
N THR A 86 34.41 60.22 15.75
CA THR A 86 35.69 60.74 15.26
C THR A 86 35.89 60.53 13.76
N GLY A 87 34.99 59.77 13.11
CA GLY A 87 35.10 59.37 11.72
C GLY A 87 35.90 58.07 11.49
N ALA A 88 36.33 57.40 12.57
CA ALA A 88 37.05 56.13 12.46
C ALA A 88 36.07 54.98 12.23
N ALA A 89 36.44 54.00 11.40
CA ALA A 89 35.59 52.84 11.13
C ALA A 89 35.43 51.97 12.39
N THR A 90 34.19 51.62 12.73
CA THR A 90 33.89 50.77 13.91
C THR A 90 33.92 49.27 13.59
N VAL A 91 33.81 48.92 12.30
CA VAL A 91 34.06 47.59 11.73
C VAL A 91 35.03 47.75 10.57
N THR A 92 36.06 46.93 10.52
CA THR A 92 37.05 46.91 9.43
C THR A 92 37.07 45.54 8.77
N THR A 93 37.34 45.51 7.45
CA THR A 93 37.28 44.26 6.66
C THR A 93 38.58 43.99 5.91
N PRO A 94 39.73 43.86 6.59
CA PRO A 94 41.01 43.68 5.93
C PRO A 94 41.10 42.33 5.21
N GLN A 95 41.74 42.31 4.04
CA GLN A 95 41.86 41.12 3.20
C GLN A 95 40.52 40.42 2.93
N ARG A 96 39.43 41.18 2.83
CA ARG A 96 38.09 40.66 2.56
C ARG A 96 38.10 39.67 1.39
N SER A 97 37.38 38.56 1.54
CA SER A 97 37.12 37.62 0.45
C SER A 97 35.96 38.12 -0.40
N SER A 98 36.15 38.19 -1.72
CA SER A 98 35.09 38.41 -2.72
C SER A 98 34.54 37.11 -3.30
N THR A 99 35.15 35.97 -2.97
CA THR A 99 34.66 34.64 -3.35
C THR A 99 34.06 33.94 -2.14
N VAL A 100 32.89 33.32 -2.35
CA VAL A 100 32.27 32.46 -1.34
C VAL A 100 33.23 31.29 -1.08
N LEU A 101 33.48 30.97 0.19
CA LEU A 101 34.22 29.76 0.54
C LEU A 101 33.43 28.53 0.05
N SER A 102 34.08 27.70 -0.77
CA SER A 102 33.46 26.51 -1.33
C SER A 102 32.95 25.58 -0.23
N GLY A 103 31.70 25.12 -0.35
CA GLY A 103 31.10 24.13 0.55
C GLY A 103 30.25 24.70 1.70
N ILE A 104 30.08 26.02 1.79
CA ILE A 104 29.17 26.65 2.74
C ILE A 104 28.01 27.30 1.97
N PRO A 105 26.75 26.90 2.21
CA PRO A 105 25.60 27.53 1.57
C PRO A 105 25.46 28.98 2.04
N THR A 106 25.56 29.93 1.12
CA THR A 106 25.43 31.38 1.42
C THR A 106 24.07 31.96 1.06
N SER A 107 23.14 31.12 0.63
CA SER A 107 21.75 31.48 0.43
C SER A 107 20.84 30.44 1.09
N ALA A 108 19.87 30.91 1.87
CA ALA A 108 18.63 30.16 2.10
C ALA A 108 17.80 30.30 0.82
N GLY A 109 18.12 29.48 -0.18
CA GLY A 109 17.32 29.36 -1.40
C GLY A 109 16.23 28.31 -1.23
N PRO A 110 15.16 28.35 -2.05
CA PRO A 110 14.23 27.23 -2.13
C PRO A 110 15.00 25.97 -2.51
N THR A 111 14.98 24.96 -1.64
CA THR A 111 15.34 23.59 -2.03
C THR A 111 14.26 23.10 -2.98
N VAL A 112 14.66 22.63 -4.16
CA VAL A 112 13.73 22.04 -5.13
C VAL A 112 13.21 20.75 -4.50
N ASP A 113 11.89 20.65 -4.41
CA ASP A 113 11.22 19.46 -3.90
C ASP A 113 11.45 18.27 -4.83
N GLY A 114 11.88 17.14 -4.26
CA GLY A 114 12.08 15.89 -4.98
C GLY A 114 10.77 15.14 -5.11
N SER A 115 10.64 14.26 -6.12
CA SER A 115 9.48 13.37 -6.18
C SER A 115 9.60 12.27 -5.12
N PRO A 116 8.48 11.79 -4.54
CA PRO A 116 8.52 10.79 -3.48
C PRO A 116 8.98 9.44 -4.03
N SER A 117 9.46 8.57 -3.15
CA SER A 117 9.71 7.16 -3.46
C SER A 117 8.48 6.29 -3.13
N ALA A 118 8.25 5.27 -3.95
CA ALA A 118 7.16 4.31 -3.77
C ALA A 118 7.66 2.88 -3.99
N ALA A 119 7.43 2.01 -3.01
CA ALA A 119 7.68 0.58 -3.14
C ALA A 119 6.56 -0.20 -2.45
N LEU A 120 5.83 -1.01 -3.22
CA LEU A 120 4.96 -2.04 -2.67
C LEU A 120 5.86 -3.22 -2.27
N VAL A 121 5.83 -3.61 -0.99
CA VAL A 121 6.77 -4.61 -0.43
C VAL A 121 6.08 -5.89 0.03
N ASP A 122 4.76 -5.85 0.19
CA ASP A 122 3.90 -6.99 0.49
C ASP A 122 2.60 -6.81 -0.32
N PRO A 123 1.98 -7.87 -0.85
CA PRO A 123 2.47 -9.25 -0.89
C PRO A 123 3.74 -9.43 -1.72
N LEU A 124 4.43 -10.57 -1.58
CA LEU A 124 5.52 -10.90 -2.49
C LEU A 124 4.97 -11.16 -3.90
N ASP A 125 5.78 -10.82 -4.92
CA ASP A 125 5.43 -11.10 -6.32
C ASP A 125 5.24 -12.61 -6.56
N GLY A 126 4.21 -12.95 -7.34
CA GLY A 126 3.90 -14.31 -7.74
C GLY A 126 3.25 -15.19 -6.67
N ILE A 127 2.77 -14.63 -5.56
CA ILE A 127 2.00 -15.42 -4.59
C ILE A 127 0.64 -15.85 -5.17
N THR A 128 0.11 -16.94 -4.65
CA THR A 128 -1.25 -17.40 -4.96
C THR A 128 -2.13 -17.22 -3.73
N VAL A 129 -3.33 -16.67 -3.93
CA VAL A 129 -4.35 -16.49 -2.88
C VAL A 129 -5.69 -17.00 -3.37
N MET A 130 -6.55 -17.44 -2.44
CA MET A 130 -7.89 -17.85 -2.83
C MET A 130 -8.81 -16.64 -3.02
N ALA A 131 -9.75 -16.71 -3.96
CA ALA A 131 -10.86 -15.76 -4.01
C ALA A 131 -11.58 -15.75 -2.64
N GLY A 132 -11.73 -14.57 -2.05
CA GLY A 132 -12.25 -14.37 -0.70
C GLY A 132 -11.21 -14.38 0.43
N GLU A 133 -9.93 -14.65 0.14
CA GLU A 133 -8.83 -14.55 1.09
C GLU A 133 -8.27 -13.12 1.14
N THR A 134 -8.30 -12.48 2.31
CA THR A 134 -7.79 -11.10 2.47
C THR A 134 -6.26 -11.05 2.38
N VAL A 135 -5.76 -10.19 1.50
CA VAL A 135 -4.35 -9.78 1.44
C VAL A 135 -4.14 -8.44 2.14
N PHE A 136 -2.91 -8.21 2.62
CA PHE A 136 -2.54 -7.03 3.39
C PHE A 136 -1.40 -6.25 2.71
N PRO A 137 -1.65 -5.53 1.61
CA PRO A 137 -0.60 -4.84 0.89
C PRO A 137 0.09 -3.78 1.77
N LEU A 138 1.42 -3.75 1.72
CA LEU A 138 2.23 -2.82 2.51
C LEU A 138 3.08 -1.96 1.59
N VAL A 139 2.95 -0.64 1.72
CA VAL A 139 3.70 0.33 0.93
C VAL A 139 4.76 0.99 1.79
N ARG A 140 5.99 0.97 1.29
CA ARG A 140 7.10 1.78 1.79
C ARG A 140 7.22 3.04 0.94
N ALA A 141 7.15 4.18 1.59
CA ALA A 141 7.25 5.50 0.99
C ALA A 141 8.23 6.37 1.78
N SER A 142 8.95 7.24 1.09
CA SER A 142 9.78 8.30 1.70
C SER A 142 9.95 9.44 0.72
N ASP A 143 10.12 10.64 1.27
CA ASP A 143 10.23 11.91 0.56
C ASP A 143 11.20 12.84 1.34
N ASP A 144 11.78 13.87 0.72
CA ASP A 144 12.69 14.80 1.39
C ASP A 144 11.98 15.86 2.24
N PHE A 145 10.69 16.12 2.00
CA PHE A 145 9.87 17.00 2.82
C PHE A 145 8.80 16.23 3.61
N ALA A 146 7.86 15.61 2.91
CA ALA A 146 6.78 14.85 3.53
C ALA A 146 5.98 14.06 2.48
N VAL A 147 5.65 12.82 2.83
CA VAL A 147 4.64 12.04 2.11
C VAL A 147 3.25 12.44 2.60
N GLU A 148 2.36 12.86 1.70
CA GLU A 148 0.97 13.18 2.01
C GLU A 148 0.11 11.92 2.09
N SER A 149 0.23 11.02 1.11
CA SER A 149 -0.59 9.80 1.04
C SER A 149 0.02 8.69 0.19
N ALA A 150 -0.48 7.48 0.38
CA ALA A 150 -0.27 6.35 -0.53
C ALA A 150 -1.64 5.77 -0.92
N THR A 151 -1.84 5.48 -2.21
CA THR A 151 -3.06 4.85 -2.73
C THR A 151 -2.72 3.50 -3.31
N LEU A 152 -3.41 2.44 -2.86
CA LEU A 152 -3.34 1.10 -3.44
C LEU A 152 -4.22 1.03 -4.69
N LEU A 153 -3.69 0.46 -5.77
CA LEU A 153 -4.40 0.20 -7.01
C LEU A 153 -4.36 -1.29 -7.33
N VAL A 154 -5.49 -1.82 -7.79
CA VAL A 154 -5.68 -3.19 -8.29
C VAL A 154 -6.08 -3.10 -9.76
N ASP A 155 -5.27 -3.66 -10.65
CA ASP A 155 -5.42 -3.55 -12.12
C ASP A 155 -5.63 -2.09 -12.61
N GLY A 156 -4.96 -1.16 -11.93
CA GLY A 156 -5.05 0.27 -12.21
C GLY A 156 -6.26 0.98 -11.62
N ALA A 157 -7.18 0.27 -10.94
CA ALA A 157 -8.30 0.86 -10.22
C ALA A 157 -7.91 1.16 -8.76
N PRO A 158 -8.13 2.38 -8.25
CA PRO A 158 -7.85 2.70 -6.85
C PRO A 158 -8.78 1.95 -5.90
N VAL A 159 -8.22 1.34 -4.87
CA VAL A 159 -8.95 0.58 -3.85
C VAL A 159 -9.05 1.37 -2.55
N GLU A 160 -7.93 1.87 -2.05
CA GLU A 160 -7.86 2.55 -0.76
C GLU A 160 -6.69 3.54 -0.73
N THR A 161 -6.86 4.65 0.00
CA THR A 161 -5.82 5.66 0.23
C THR A 161 -5.53 5.77 1.72
N GLY A 162 -4.27 5.64 2.10
CA GLY A 162 -3.77 5.80 3.46
C GLY A 162 -2.93 7.07 3.60
N THR A 163 -3.10 7.80 4.70
CA THR A 163 -2.38 9.05 5.00
C THR A 163 -1.45 8.93 6.20
N VAL A 164 -1.37 7.74 6.81
CA VAL A 164 -0.58 7.49 8.02
C VAL A 164 0.36 6.32 7.78
N SER A 165 1.65 6.51 8.09
CA SER A 165 2.65 5.45 8.05
C SER A 165 2.58 4.58 9.32
N PRO A 166 2.72 3.25 9.23
CA PRO A 166 2.98 2.46 8.02
C PRO A 166 1.76 2.40 7.10
N TYR A 167 1.99 2.58 5.78
CA TYR A 167 0.93 2.56 4.76
C TYR A 167 0.52 1.11 4.47
N ALA A 168 -0.33 0.56 5.34
CA ALA A 168 -0.88 -0.78 5.22
C ALA A 168 -2.33 -0.72 4.75
N PHE A 169 -2.68 -1.64 3.86
CA PHE A 169 -4.00 -1.74 3.24
C PHE A 169 -4.61 -3.12 3.50
N SER A 170 -5.91 -3.24 3.24
CA SER A 170 -6.62 -4.51 3.28
C SER A 170 -7.46 -4.66 2.01
N TRP A 171 -7.18 -5.69 1.22
CA TRP A 171 -7.93 -5.98 0.02
C TRP A 171 -8.29 -7.47 -0.04
N THR A 172 -9.49 -7.79 -0.52
CA THR A 172 -9.96 -9.18 -0.66
C THR A 172 -10.43 -9.36 -2.10
N PRO A 173 -9.78 -10.21 -2.91
CA PRO A 173 -10.20 -10.48 -4.27
C PRO A 173 -11.55 -11.20 -4.25
N GLY A 174 -12.55 -10.66 -4.95
CA GLY A 174 -13.81 -11.33 -5.19
C GLY A 174 -13.70 -12.45 -6.23
N THR A 175 -14.81 -13.14 -6.47
CA THR A 175 -14.90 -14.21 -7.48
C THR A 175 -14.63 -13.73 -8.91
N GLU A 176 -14.77 -12.43 -9.16
CA GLU A 176 -14.46 -11.79 -10.44
C GLU A 176 -12.98 -11.85 -10.81
N TYR A 177 -12.09 -12.02 -9.83
CA TYR A 177 -10.65 -12.21 -10.05
C TYR A 177 -10.25 -13.69 -10.11
N ALA A 178 -11.20 -14.62 -9.94
CA ALA A 178 -10.87 -16.04 -9.82
C ALA A 178 -10.29 -16.62 -11.13
N SER A 179 -9.21 -17.39 -10.99
CA SER A 179 -8.37 -17.91 -12.08
C SER A 179 -7.69 -16.82 -12.93
N GLU A 180 -7.48 -15.63 -12.38
CA GLU A 180 -6.78 -14.52 -13.03
C GLU A 180 -5.52 -14.09 -12.28
N ASP A 181 -4.57 -13.49 -13.01
CA ASP A 181 -3.43 -12.79 -12.44
C ASP A 181 -3.80 -11.32 -12.26
N VAL A 182 -3.61 -10.80 -11.04
CA VAL A 182 -3.99 -9.44 -10.63
C VAL A 182 -2.75 -8.61 -10.35
N SER A 183 -2.70 -7.41 -10.91
CA SER A 183 -1.59 -6.47 -10.74
C SER A 183 -1.88 -5.48 -9.61
N LEU A 184 -1.03 -5.49 -8.58
CA LEU A 184 -1.04 -4.53 -7.49
C LEU A 184 0.03 -3.46 -7.72
N THR A 185 -0.37 -2.20 -7.62
CA THR A 185 0.55 -1.05 -7.63
C THR A 185 0.18 -0.07 -6.53
N ALA A 186 1.12 0.78 -6.13
CA ALA A 186 0.86 1.87 -5.21
C ALA A 186 1.30 3.21 -5.81
N VAL A 187 0.47 4.23 -5.66
CA VAL A 187 0.80 5.62 -6.00
C VAL A 187 1.03 6.38 -4.71
N VAL A 188 2.24 6.90 -4.53
CA VAL A 188 2.61 7.76 -3.39
C VAL A 188 2.56 9.21 -3.84
N THR A 189 1.93 10.07 -3.06
CA THR A 189 1.83 11.51 -3.28
C THR A 189 2.54 12.26 -2.14
N ASP A 190 3.39 13.22 -2.48
CA ASP A 190 4.06 14.09 -1.50
C ASP A 190 3.20 15.31 -1.10
N SER A 191 3.71 16.11 -0.16
CA SER A 191 3.03 17.33 0.32
C SER A 191 2.92 18.48 -0.69
N SER A 192 3.62 18.37 -1.83
CA SER A 192 3.57 19.32 -2.96
C SER A 192 2.73 18.80 -4.13
N GLY A 193 2.14 17.60 -4.01
CA GLY A 193 1.31 16.95 -5.02
C GLY A 193 2.08 16.21 -6.12
N GLN A 194 3.40 15.99 -5.99
CA GLN A 194 4.12 15.12 -6.91
C GLN A 194 3.80 13.66 -6.60
N THR A 195 3.82 12.82 -7.64
CA THR A 195 3.41 11.42 -7.52
C THR A 195 4.46 10.47 -8.09
N THR A 196 4.61 9.32 -7.44
CA THR A 196 5.43 8.22 -7.93
C THR A 196 4.66 6.91 -7.77
N THR A 197 4.65 6.09 -8.82
CA THR A 197 4.05 4.76 -8.83
C THR A 197 5.11 3.70 -8.56
N SER A 198 4.80 2.73 -7.70
CA SER A 198 5.68 1.58 -7.45
C SER A 198 5.81 0.68 -8.68
N ALA A 199 6.80 -0.21 -8.66
CA ALA A 199 6.77 -1.38 -9.54
C ALA A 199 5.50 -2.22 -9.26
N PRO A 200 4.92 -2.88 -10.28
CA PRO A 200 3.80 -3.78 -10.08
C PRO A 200 4.24 -5.05 -9.36
N LEU A 201 3.35 -5.58 -8.51
CA LEU A 201 3.42 -6.93 -7.97
C LEU A 201 2.23 -7.71 -8.51
N THR A 202 2.48 -8.87 -9.08
CA THR A 202 1.44 -9.73 -9.64
C THR A 202 1.11 -10.80 -8.62
N ILE A 203 -0.18 -11.02 -8.34
CA ILE A 203 -0.64 -12.17 -7.57
C ILE A 203 -1.57 -13.01 -8.44
N SER A 204 -1.57 -14.33 -8.26
CA SER A 204 -2.54 -15.21 -8.89
C SER A 204 -3.69 -15.47 -7.93
N VAL A 205 -4.93 -15.32 -8.39
CA VAL A 205 -6.11 -15.58 -7.58
C VAL A 205 -6.73 -16.90 -8.03
N ASP A 206 -6.73 -17.90 -7.14
CA ASP A 206 -7.33 -19.20 -7.40
C ASP A 206 -8.81 -19.23 -6.97
N GLU A 207 -9.61 -20.05 -7.65
CA GLU A 207 -10.99 -20.33 -7.24
C GLU A 207 -11.04 -21.38 -6.13
N ASP A 208 -11.86 -21.18 -5.09
CA ASP A 208 -12.16 -22.21 -4.10
C ASP A 208 -13.07 -23.30 -4.70
N VAL A 209 -12.46 -24.22 -5.45
CA VAL A 209 -13.17 -25.34 -6.07
C VAL A 209 -13.26 -26.49 -5.07
N ILE A 210 -14.38 -26.56 -4.34
CA ILE A 210 -14.71 -27.76 -3.55
C ILE A 210 -15.08 -28.89 -4.53
N PRO A 211 -14.31 -30.01 -4.62
CA PRO A 211 -14.59 -31.08 -5.56
C PRO A 211 -15.96 -31.69 -5.33
N ALA A 212 -16.69 -32.00 -6.41
CA ALA A 212 -17.99 -32.64 -6.31
C ALA A 212 -17.85 -34.03 -5.67
N ALA A 213 -18.69 -34.31 -4.69
CA ALA A 213 -18.75 -35.56 -3.97
C ALA A 213 -20.17 -36.14 -4.04
N LEU A 214 -20.23 -37.46 -4.27
CA LEU A 214 -21.47 -38.22 -4.28
C LEU A 214 -21.25 -39.51 -3.49
N ALA A 215 -22.14 -39.76 -2.52
CA ALA A 215 -22.13 -40.99 -1.74
C ALA A 215 -23.54 -41.58 -1.62
N ILE A 216 -23.66 -42.91 -1.61
CA ILE A 216 -24.91 -43.58 -1.25
C ILE A 216 -24.81 -43.93 0.23
N THR A 217 -25.58 -43.25 1.05
CA THR A 217 -25.51 -43.36 2.51
C THR A 217 -26.46 -44.42 3.06
N GLU A 218 -27.63 -44.58 2.44
CA GLU A 218 -28.64 -45.53 2.90
C GLU A 218 -29.34 -46.27 1.76
N VAL A 219 -29.79 -47.48 2.07
CA VAL A 219 -30.59 -48.32 1.17
C VAL A 219 -31.76 -48.93 1.95
N ASP A 220 -32.94 -48.32 1.88
CA ASP A 220 -34.17 -48.90 2.41
C ASP A 220 -34.83 -49.83 1.38
N ARG A 221 -35.28 -51.02 1.80
CA ARG A 221 -35.82 -52.06 0.91
C ARG A 221 -37.25 -52.42 1.30
N ASN A 222 -38.20 -52.06 0.46
CA ASN A 222 -39.58 -52.47 0.61
C ASN A 222 -39.84 -53.86 0.00
N LYS A 223 -39.80 -54.89 0.87
CA LYS A 223 -40.01 -56.30 0.50
C LYS A 223 -41.45 -56.64 0.08
N VAL A 224 -42.43 -55.78 0.37
CA VAL A 224 -43.83 -55.99 -0.01
C VAL A 224 -44.07 -55.54 -1.44
N LYS A 225 -43.57 -54.34 -1.78
CA LYS A 225 -43.71 -53.75 -3.12
C LYS A 225 -42.62 -54.21 -4.09
N GLY A 226 -41.52 -54.77 -3.60
CA GLY A 226 -40.39 -55.15 -4.44
C GLY A 226 -39.58 -53.97 -4.95
N THR A 227 -39.55 -52.88 -4.17
CA THR A 227 -38.87 -51.63 -4.48
C THR A 227 -37.80 -51.35 -3.42
N ALA A 228 -36.89 -50.44 -3.72
CA ALA A 228 -35.97 -49.88 -2.73
C ALA A 228 -35.95 -48.36 -2.86
N THR A 229 -35.43 -47.70 -1.86
CA THR A 229 -35.19 -46.26 -1.82
C THR A 229 -33.73 -46.06 -1.46
N LEU A 230 -33.03 -45.20 -2.20
CA LEU A 230 -31.65 -44.84 -1.90
C LEU A 230 -31.62 -43.43 -1.34
N THR A 231 -30.92 -43.26 -0.22
CA THR A 231 -30.52 -41.94 0.26
C THR A 231 -29.12 -41.67 -0.27
N VAL A 232 -28.94 -40.57 -0.98
CA VAL A 232 -27.65 -40.15 -1.52
C VAL A 232 -27.28 -38.79 -0.95
N ALA A 233 -26.01 -38.64 -0.56
CA ALA A 233 -25.45 -37.38 -0.12
C ALA A 233 -24.68 -36.76 -1.28
N VAL A 234 -24.89 -35.46 -1.51
CA VAL A 234 -24.13 -34.61 -2.41
C VAL A 234 -23.65 -33.37 -1.67
N ASN A 235 -22.50 -32.81 -2.04
CA ASN A 235 -21.93 -31.61 -1.43
C ASN A 235 -22.06 -30.35 -2.31
N THR A 236 -22.60 -30.46 -3.52
CA THR A 236 -22.69 -29.37 -4.50
C THR A 236 -24.05 -29.42 -5.20
N SER A 237 -24.43 -28.32 -5.85
CA SER A 237 -25.64 -28.23 -6.67
C SER A 237 -25.45 -28.98 -8.00
N GLY A 238 -26.57 -29.42 -8.58
CA GLY A 238 -26.58 -30.08 -9.89
C GLY A 238 -27.51 -31.29 -9.98
N SER A 239 -27.45 -31.99 -11.11
CA SER A 239 -28.42 -33.03 -11.45
C SER A 239 -27.94 -34.42 -11.07
N VAL A 240 -28.72 -35.12 -10.25
CA VAL A 240 -28.47 -36.49 -9.80
C VAL A 240 -29.34 -37.48 -10.55
N LEU A 241 -28.70 -38.39 -11.27
CA LEU A 241 -29.33 -39.36 -12.15
C LEU A 241 -29.07 -40.80 -11.73
N LEU A 242 -30.12 -41.49 -11.31
CA LEU A 242 -30.12 -42.93 -11.08
C LEU A 242 -30.44 -43.67 -12.38
N LYS A 243 -29.57 -44.63 -12.76
CA LYS A 243 -29.72 -45.49 -13.93
C LYS A 243 -29.46 -46.96 -13.60
N GLY A 244 -30.11 -47.86 -14.33
CA GLY A 244 -29.84 -49.30 -14.25
C GLY A 244 -30.49 -50.10 -15.38
N LYS A 245 -29.90 -51.24 -15.75
CA LYS A 245 -30.35 -52.08 -16.88
C LYS A 245 -31.82 -52.51 -16.76
N LYS A 246 -32.26 -52.84 -15.54
CA LYS A 246 -33.64 -53.27 -15.22
C LYS A 246 -34.37 -52.32 -14.27
N VAL A 247 -33.81 -51.14 -14.02
CA VAL A 247 -34.33 -50.12 -13.09
C VAL A 247 -34.78 -48.90 -13.89
N ARG A 248 -35.87 -48.25 -13.48
CA ARG A 248 -36.33 -46.99 -14.08
C ARG A 248 -35.31 -45.90 -13.81
N ASN A 249 -35.13 -45.01 -14.76
CA ASN A 249 -34.26 -43.86 -14.54
C ASN A 249 -35.00 -42.88 -13.63
N VAL A 250 -34.29 -42.25 -12.71
CA VAL A 250 -34.81 -41.21 -11.83
C VAL A 250 -33.81 -40.07 -11.83
N THR A 251 -34.30 -38.85 -12.04
CA THR A 251 -33.51 -37.63 -11.92
C THR A 251 -34.02 -36.84 -10.71
N ALA A 252 -33.12 -36.26 -9.95
CA ALA A 252 -33.41 -35.30 -8.89
C ALA A 252 -32.38 -34.17 -8.97
N GLU A 253 -32.78 -32.95 -8.69
CA GLU A 253 -31.89 -31.78 -8.68
C GLU A 253 -31.43 -31.47 -7.25
N ALA A 254 -30.18 -31.08 -7.11
CA ALA A 254 -29.62 -30.57 -5.88
C ALA A 254 -29.38 -29.07 -5.96
N ALA A 255 -29.85 -28.33 -4.95
CA ALA A 255 -29.61 -26.89 -4.84
C ALA A 255 -28.28 -26.56 -4.13
N GLY A 256 -27.54 -27.57 -3.68
CA GLY A 256 -26.32 -27.44 -2.89
C GLY A 256 -26.03 -28.75 -2.13
N ALA A 257 -25.28 -28.66 -1.03
CA ALA A 257 -25.02 -29.80 -0.16
C ALA A 257 -26.31 -30.31 0.50
N GLN A 258 -26.74 -31.53 0.18
CA GLN A 258 -27.98 -32.11 0.74
C GLN A 258 -28.08 -33.63 0.58
N PHE A 259 -29.08 -34.21 1.26
CA PHE A 259 -29.50 -35.59 1.07
C PHE A 259 -30.69 -35.69 0.10
N LEU A 260 -30.56 -36.55 -0.91
CA LEU A 260 -31.60 -36.82 -1.91
C LEU A 260 -32.12 -38.25 -1.80
N THR A 261 -33.43 -38.40 -1.97
CA THR A 261 -34.12 -39.70 -1.89
C THR A 261 -34.51 -40.18 -3.29
N LEU A 262 -33.90 -41.27 -3.75
CA LEU A 262 -34.08 -41.81 -5.11
C LEU A 262 -34.81 -43.17 -5.09
N PRO A 263 -36.07 -43.25 -5.59
CA PRO A 263 -36.82 -44.51 -5.62
C PRO A 263 -36.30 -45.48 -6.70
N VAL A 264 -35.87 -46.66 -6.28
CA VAL A 264 -35.45 -47.77 -7.13
C VAL A 264 -36.67 -48.64 -7.48
N LYS A 265 -37.25 -48.37 -8.65
CA LYS A 265 -38.38 -49.13 -9.22
C LYS A 265 -37.94 -49.92 -10.45
N ALA A 266 -38.33 -51.19 -10.53
CA ALA A 266 -38.01 -52.03 -11.69
C ALA A 266 -38.75 -51.60 -12.97
N LYS A 267 -38.10 -51.71 -14.13
CA LYS A 267 -38.71 -51.62 -15.47
C LYS A 267 -39.60 -52.84 -15.74
N LYS A 268 -40.47 -52.78 -16.77
CA LYS A 268 -41.37 -53.89 -17.16
C LYS A 268 -40.67 -55.27 -17.18
N ARG A 269 -39.48 -55.35 -17.79
CA ARG A 269 -38.66 -56.59 -17.84
C ARG A 269 -38.18 -57.07 -16.45
N GLY A 270 -37.84 -56.15 -15.56
CA GLY A 270 -37.44 -56.46 -14.18
C GLY A 270 -38.63 -56.93 -13.33
N VAL A 271 -39.79 -56.27 -13.46
CA VAL A 271 -41.03 -56.65 -12.76
C VAL A 271 -41.47 -58.08 -13.10
N LYS A 272 -41.39 -58.50 -14.38
CA LYS A 272 -41.67 -59.90 -14.78
C LYS A 272 -40.79 -60.91 -14.03
N VAL A 273 -39.50 -60.63 -13.90
CA VAL A 273 -38.56 -61.49 -13.15
C VAL A 273 -38.91 -61.49 -11.66
N LEU A 274 -39.25 -60.32 -11.12
CA LEU A 274 -39.57 -60.14 -9.71
C LEU A 274 -40.84 -60.91 -9.29
N ASN A 275 -41.86 -60.92 -10.16
CA ASN A 275 -43.09 -61.70 -9.94
C ASN A 275 -42.86 -63.21 -10.12
N ARG A 276 -42.01 -63.64 -11.06
CA ARG A 276 -41.74 -65.06 -11.32
C ARG A 276 -40.81 -65.70 -10.29
N LYS A 277 -39.75 -65.00 -9.89
CA LYS A 277 -38.67 -65.55 -9.05
C LYS A 277 -38.67 -65.01 -7.62
N GLY A 278 -39.54 -64.04 -7.28
CA GLY A 278 -39.58 -63.37 -5.97
C GLY A 278 -38.37 -62.48 -5.65
N LYS A 279 -37.32 -62.48 -6.48
CA LYS A 279 -36.08 -61.72 -6.31
C LYS A 279 -35.54 -61.19 -7.64
N LEU A 280 -34.84 -60.05 -7.58
CA LEU A 280 -34.15 -59.43 -8.71
C LEU A 280 -32.87 -58.75 -8.22
N ALA A 281 -31.72 -59.25 -8.67
CA ALA A 281 -30.45 -58.54 -8.52
C ALA A 281 -30.34 -57.45 -9.60
N VAL A 282 -29.98 -56.23 -9.18
CA VAL A 282 -29.74 -55.07 -10.05
C VAL A 282 -28.53 -54.29 -9.57
N THR A 283 -27.69 -53.87 -10.51
CA THR A 283 -26.69 -52.83 -10.28
C THR A 283 -27.30 -51.48 -10.66
N VAL A 284 -27.36 -50.56 -9.73
CA VAL A 284 -27.70 -49.16 -9.98
C VAL A 284 -26.44 -48.33 -10.09
N LYS A 285 -26.44 -47.35 -10.98
CA LYS A 285 -25.43 -46.31 -11.10
C LYS A 285 -26.09 -44.99 -10.78
N VAL A 286 -25.53 -44.24 -9.85
CA VAL A 286 -25.92 -42.86 -9.55
C VAL A 286 -24.84 -41.96 -10.14
N LEU A 287 -25.26 -40.99 -10.95
CA LEU A 287 -24.42 -39.95 -11.53
C LEU A 287 -24.80 -38.63 -10.89
N LEU A 288 -23.83 -37.85 -10.42
CA LEU A 288 -23.99 -36.43 -10.16
C LEU A 288 -23.33 -35.70 -11.34
N LYS A 289 -24.06 -34.77 -11.95
CA LYS A 289 -23.49 -33.75 -12.83
C LYS A 289 -23.60 -32.42 -12.08
N ALA A 290 -22.50 -31.96 -11.50
CA ALA A 290 -22.44 -30.70 -10.77
C ALA A 290 -22.64 -29.52 -11.75
N ASP A 291 -23.11 -28.38 -11.24
CA ASP A 291 -23.26 -27.17 -12.05
C ASP A 291 -21.90 -26.61 -12.51
N THR A 292 -20.83 -26.88 -11.75
CA THR A 292 -19.43 -26.64 -12.12
C THR A 292 -18.96 -27.50 -13.31
N GLY A 293 -19.79 -28.45 -13.79
CA GLY A 293 -19.50 -29.33 -14.91
C GLY A 293 -18.87 -30.68 -14.53
N GLU A 294 -18.43 -30.83 -13.28
CA GLU A 294 -17.83 -32.09 -12.79
C GLU A 294 -18.85 -33.25 -12.77
N VAL A 295 -18.40 -34.47 -13.12
CA VAL A 295 -19.27 -35.66 -13.16
C VAL A 295 -18.77 -36.79 -12.27
N VAL A 296 -19.44 -37.00 -11.14
CA VAL A 296 -19.13 -38.04 -10.16
C VAL A 296 -20.04 -39.25 -10.34
N ARG A 297 -19.51 -40.47 -10.18
CA ARG A 297 -20.24 -41.72 -10.43
C ARG A 297 -20.08 -42.71 -9.29
N VAL A 298 -21.20 -43.18 -8.76
CA VAL A 298 -21.24 -44.25 -7.74
C VAL A 298 -22.05 -45.43 -8.26
N LYS A 299 -21.61 -46.65 -7.99
CA LYS A 299 -22.34 -47.88 -8.31
C LYS A 299 -22.75 -48.59 -7.03
N ARG A 300 -23.92 -49.23 -7.04
CA ARG A 300 -24.38 -50.07 -5.94
C ARG A 300 -25.13 -51.30 -6.45
N ASP A 301 -24.77 -52.45 -5.93
CA ASP A 301 -25.51 -53.69 -6.17
C ASP A 301 -26.62 -53.85 -5.14
N LEU A 302 -27.82 -54.18 -5.65
CA LEU A 302 -29.04 -54.28 -4.87
C LEU A 302 -29.77 -55.57 -5.23
N VAL A 303 -30.40 -56.18 -4.24
CA VAL A 303 -31.32 -57.30 -4.46
C VAL A 303 -32.71 -56.88 -4.01
N LEU A 304 -33.59 -56.62 -4.97
CA LEU A 304 -35.00 -56.35 -4.73
C LEU A 304 -35.71 -57.67 -4.49
N LYS A 305 -36.47 -57.77 -3.40
CA LYS A 305 -37.27 -58.96 -3.06
C LYS A 305 -38.75 -58.57 -2.99
N LYS A 306 -39.65 -59.40 -3.50
CA LYS A 306 -41.09 -59.25 -3.34
C LYS A 306 -41.68 -60.48 -2.68
N LYS A 307 -42.25 -60.30 -1.50
CA LYS A 307 -43.01 -61.35 -0.82
C LYS A 307 -44.24 -61.69 -1.67
N SER A 308 -44.47 -62.99 -1.86
CA SER A 308 -45.75 -63.48 -2.40
C SER A 308 -46.88 -62.97 -1.49
N LYS A 309 -47.98 -62.48 -2.07
CA LYS A 309 -49.22 -62.31 -1.31
C LYS A 309 -49.60 -63.72 -0.84
N LYS A 310 -49.37 -64.05 0.44
CA LYS A 310 -50.14 -65.11 1.08
C LYS A 310 -51.60 -64.69 0.90
N ARG A 311 -52.35 -65.49 0.14
CA ARG A 311 -53.81 -65.47 0.16
C ARG A 311 -54.26 -65.79 1.58
#